data_AF-A0A3D4Z630-F1
#
_entry.id   AF-A0A3D4Z630-F1
#
_cell.length_a   1.000
_cell.length_b   1.000
_cell.length_c   1.000
_cell.angle_alpha   90.00
_cell.angle_beta   90.00
_cell.angle_gamma   90.00
#
_symmetry.space_group_name_H-M   'P 1'
#
loop_
_entity.id
_entity.type
_entity.pdbx_description
1 polymer ?
#
loop_
_entity_poly.entity_id
_entity_poly.type
_entity_poly.pdbx_seq_one_letter_code
_entity_poly.pdbx_strand_id
1 'polypeptide(L)'
;MRSTISEMGPLLLSRVFGLNDTQEGVLQLVFKIADDQGLLLLDLKDLRSMLEWVGEHAKELKGEYGNLSTQSVATIQRQLLVLGEAGGEEFFAEPALSLENLLQKDFSGNGVISVLDVTQLMSDSRLYVSFMLWLLSELFEQLPEVGDLDRPKLVFFFDEAHLLFKEAPKALLEKIEQVVRLIRSKGVGVYFVTQNPLDIPESVLGQLGN
;
A
#
# COMPACT_ATOMS: atom_id res chain seq x y z
N MET A 1 -6.29 11.22 4.46
CA MET A 1 -5.68 10.78 3.19
C MET A 1 -6.31 9.46 2.83
N ARG A 2 -6.69 9.24 1.56
CA ARG A 2 -7.44 8.04 1.12
C ARG A 2 -6.80 7.43 -0.13
N SER A 3 -7.09 6.17 -0.39
CA SER A 3 -6.72 5.42 -1.61
C SER A 3 -7.93 4.62 -2.05
N THR A 4 -7.98 4.16 -3.29
CA THR A 4 -8.97 3.16 -3.73
C THR A 4 -8.39 1.75 -3.72
N ILE A 5 -9.26 0.73 -3.75
CA ILE A 5 -8.86 -0.67 -3.89
C ILE A 5 -8.15 -0.91 -5.22
N SER A 6 -8.65 -0.32 -6.30
CA SER A 6 -8.03 -0.39 -7.63
C SER A 6 -6.62 0.20 -7.65
N GLU A 7 -6.37 1.34 -6.99
CA GLU A 7 -5.03 1.95 -6.91
C GLU A 7 -4.04 1.11 -6.09
N MET A 8 -4.47 0.45 -5.01
CA MET A 8 -3.56 -0.46 -4.30
C MET A 8 -3.23 -1.72 -5.10
N GLY A 9 -4.22 -2.23 -5.83
CA GLY A 9 -4.08 -3.43 -6.64
C GLY A 9 -3.95 -4.73 -5.82
N PRO A 10 -3.98 -5.89 -6.49
CA PRO A 10 -4.06 -7.19 -5.83
C PRO A 10 -2.77 -7.57 -5.10
N LEU A 11 -1.61 -7.10 -5.56
CA LEU A 11 -0.32 -7.46 -4.97
C LEU A 11 -0.14 -6.84 -3.59
N LEU A 12 -0.36 -5.53 -3.45
CA LEU A 12 -0.22 -4.85 -2.15
C LEU A 12 -1.32 -5.29 -1.19
N LEU A 13 -2.56 -5.43 -1.66
CA LEU A 13 -3.67 -5.95 -0.85
C LEU A 13 -3.41 -7.37 -0.35
N SER A 14 -2.79 -8.24 -1.15
CA SER A 14 -2.41 -9.58 -0.70
C SER A 14 -1.46 -9.53 0.49
N ARG A 15 -0.57 -8.52 0.57
CA ARG A 15 0.32 -8.34 1.71
C ARG A 15 -0.40 -7.75 2.91
N VAL A 16 -1.27 -6.75 2.71
CA VAL A 16 -2.13 -6.18 3.77
C VAL A 16 -2.90 -7.29 4.48
N PHE A 17 -3.52 -8.17 3.70
CA PHE A 17 -4.32 -9.27 4.19
C PHE A 17 -3.50 -10.49 4.68
N GLY A 18 -2.18 -10.48 4.50
CA GLY A 18 -1.31 -11.62 4.85
C GLY A 18 -1.65 -12.89 4.07
N LEU A 19 -2.00 -12.76 2.79
CA LEU A 19 -2.37 -13.87 1.93
C LEU A 19 -1.16 -14.73 1.55
N ASN A 20 -1.40 -16.03 1.40
CA ASN A 20 -0.45 -16.95 0.78
C ASN A 20 -0.52 -16.90 -0.76
N ASP A 21 0.44 -17.53 -1.45
CA ASP A 21 0.54 -17.51 -2.91
C ASP A 21 -0.74 -17.96 -3.63
N THR A 22 -1.47 -18.92 -3.06
CA THR A 22 -2.74 -19.40 -3.65
C THR A 22 -3.83 -18.34 -3.54
N GLN A 23 -3.91 -17.67 -2.39
CA GLN A 23 -4.88 -16.62 -2.13
C GLN A 23 -4.55 -15.34 -2.91
N GLU A 24 -3.26 -15.00 -3.03
CA GLU A 24 -2.77 -13.92 -3.87
C GLU A 24 -3.16 -14.15 -5.34
N GLY A 25 -2.94 -15.36 -5.87
CA GLY A 25 -3.37 -15.71 -7.23
C GLY A 25 -4.89 -15.59 -7.43
N VAL A 26 -5.70 -15.98 -6.44
CA VAL A 26 -7.15 -15.79 -6.50
C VAL A 26 -7.51 -14.29 -6.48
N LEU A 27 -6.86 -13.48 -5.66
CA LEU A 27 -7.11 -12.03 -5.63
C LEU A 27 -6.72 -11.37 -6.96
N GLN A 28 -5.61 -11.78 -7.58
CA GLN A 28 -5.22 -11.31 -8.91
C GLN A 28 -6.28 -11.64 -9.97
N LEU A 29 -6.85 -12.85 -9.93
CA LEU A 29 -7.93 -13.22 -10.85
C LEU A 29 -9.20 -12.39 -10.62
N VAL A 30 -9.56 -12.12 -9.37
CA VAL A 30 -10.72 -11.26 -9.03
C VAL A 30 -10.56 -9.87 -9.63
N PHE A 31 -9.37 -9.27 -9.51
CA PHE A 31 -9.05 -7.98 -10.12
C PHE A 31 -9.11 -8.05 -11.66
N LYS A 32 -8.52 -9.09 -12.26
CA LYS A 32 -8.56 -9.27 -13.71
C LYS A 32 -9.99 -9.37 -14.26
N ILE A 33 -10.86 -10.07 -13.52
CA ILE A 33 -12.28 -10.21 -13.88
C ILE A 33 -13.01 -8.87 -13.76
N ALA A 34 -12.73 -8.09 -12.71
CA ALA A 34 -13.29 -6.74 -12.56
C ALA A 34 -12.86 -5.83 -13.73
N ASP A 35 -11.57 -5.84 -14.07
CA ASP A 35 -11.01 -5.07 -15.18
C ASP A 35 -11.66 -5.45 -16.53
N ASP A 36 -11.81 -6.75 -16.81
CA ASP A 36 -12.44 -7.24 -18.04
C ASP A 36 -13.92 -6.84 -18.15
N GLN A 37 -14.59 -6.66 -17.01
CA GLN A 37 -15.97 -6.19 -16.94
C GLN A 37 -16.09 -4.66 -16.87
N GLY A 38 -14.97 -3.94 -16.87
CA GLY A 38 -14.93 -2.48 -16.74
C GLY A 38 -15.41 -1.98 -15.37
N LEU A 39 -15.26 -2.80 -14.33
CA LEU A 39 -15.66 -2.49 -12.96
C LEU A 39 -14.45 -1.93 -12.18
N LEU A 40 -14.56 -0.68 -11.76
CA LEU A 40 -13.60 -0.09 -10.81
C LEU A 40 -13.98 -0.51 -9.39
N LEU A 41 -12.99 -0.99 -8.63
CA LEU A 41 -13.15 -1.34 -7.22
C LEU A 41 -12.67 -0.16 -6.39
N LEU A 42 -13.62 0.62 -5.85
CA LEU A 42 -13.29 1.87 -5.18
C LEU A 42 -13.03 1.61 -3.70
N ASP A 43 -13.95 0.91 -3.04
CA ASP A 43 -13.93 0.68 -1.60
C ASP A 43 -13.94 -0.81 -1.21
N LEU A 44 -13.90 -1.09 0.09
CA LEU A 44 -13.95 -2.46 0.63
C LEU A 44 -15.27 -3.18 0.29
N LYS A 45 -16.37 -2.44 0.08
CA LYS A 45 -17.69 -3.02 -0.25
C LYS A 45 -17.69 -3.50 -1.69
N ASP A 46 -17.11 -2.75 -2.62
CA ASP A 46 -16.96 -3.15 -4.01
C ASP A 46 -16.15 -4.43 -4.13
N LEU A 47 -14.99 -4.50 -3.45
CA LEU A 47 -14.17 -5.72 -3.46
C LEU A 47 -14.90 -6.91 -2.83
N ARG A 48 -15.63 -6.68 -1.73
CA ARG A 48 -16.43 -7.73 -1.09
C ARG A 48 -17.51 -8.26 -2.02
N SER A 49 -18.22 -7.37 -2.71
CA SER A 49 -19.26 -7.73 -3.69
C SER A 49 -18.67 -8.47 -4.88
N MET A 50 -17.50 -8.06 -5.38
CA MET A 50 -16.82 -8.80 -6.44
C MET A 50 -16.38 -10.19 -5.98
N LEU A 51 -15.84 -10.34 -4.78
CA LEU A 51 -15.48 -11.65 -4.23
C LEU A 51 -16.69 -12.57 -4.07
N GLU A 52 -17.83 -12.02 -3.62
CA GLU A 52 -19.09 -12.76 -3.52
C GLU A 52 -19.56 -13.24 -4.89
N TRP A 53 -19.64 -12.32 -5.87
CA TRP A 53 -20.04 -12.63 -7.23
C TRP A 53 -19.12 -13.67 -7.89
N VAL A 54 -17.80 -13.50 -7.78
CA VAL A 54 -16.81 -14.46 -8.31
C VAL A 54 -16.96 -15.82 -7.62
N GLY A 55 -17.25 -15.85 -6.32
CA GLY A 55 -17.50 -17.07 -5.56
C GLY A 55 -18.72 -17.84 -6.06
N GLU A 56 -19.82 -17.15 -6.35
CA GLU A 56 -21.05 -17.73 -6.89
C GLU A 56 -20.88 -18.26 -8.31
N HIS A 57 -20.11 -17.55 -9.15
CA HIS A 57 -19.92 -17.85 -10.57
C HIS A 57 -18.63 -18.63 -10.86
N ALA A 58 -17.93 -19.13 -9.83
CA ALA A 58 -16.61 -19.76 -9.95
C ALA A 58 -16.56 -20.93 -10.96
N LYS A 59 -17.67 -21.67 -11.13
CA LYS A 59 -17.75 -22.78 -12.10
C LYS A 59 -17.74 -22.30 -13.55
N GLU A 60 -18.40 -21.18 -13.81
CA GLU A 60 -18.54 -20.58 -15.15
C GLU A 60 -17.23 -19.89 -15.55
N LEU A 61 -16.64 -19.16 -14.60
CA LEU A 61 -15.39 -18.43 -14.78
C LEU A 61 -14.17 -19.35 -14.94
N LYS A 62 -14.25 -20.60 -14.48
CA LYS A 62 -13.11 -21.53 -14.43
C LYS A 62 -12.45 -21.78 -15.79
N GLY A 63 -13.24 -21.79 -16.88
CA GLY A 63 -12.73 -22.06 -18.22
C GLY A 63 -11.81 -20.95 -18.75
N GLU A 64 -12.12 -19.70 -18.42
CA GLU A 64 -11.43 -18.52 -18.94
C GLU A 64 -10.35 -18.02 -17.98
N TYR A 65 -10.65 -18.00 -16.68
CA TYR A 65 -9.79 -17.40 -15.66
C TYR A 65 -9.03 -18.43 -14.82
N GLY A 66 -9.34 -19.72 -14.96
CA GLY A 66 -8.74 -20.77 -14.15
C GLY A 66 -9.43 -20.95 -12.79
N ASN A 67 -8.82 -21.73 -11.91
CA ASN A 67 -9.51 -22.25 -10.72
C ASN A 67 -9.58 -21.23 -9.58
N LEU A 68 -10.79 -20.71 -9.34
CA LEU A 68 -11.12 -19.86 -8.20
C LEU A 68 -11.56 -20.73 -7.01
N SER A 69 -10.65 -20.95 -6.04
CA SER A 69 -10.97 -21.72 -4.83
C SER A 69 -11.94 -20.94 -3.94
N THR A 70 -13.12 -21.50 -3.68
CA THR A 70 -14.11 -20.92 -2.76
C THR A 70 -13.56 -20.74 -1.34
N GLN A 71 -12.63 -21.59 -0.91
CA GLN A 71 -11.95 -21.47 0.38
C GLN A 71 -11.02 -20.23 0.42
N SER A 72 -10.34 -19.94 -0.69
CA SER A 72 -9.50 -18.74 -0.80
C SER A 72 -10.37 -17.48 -0.81
N VAL A 73 -11.45 -17.46 -1.59
CA VAL A 73 -12.42 -16.35 -1.62
C VAL A 73 -12.96 -16.06 -0.22
N ALA A 74 -13.43 -17.07 0.51
CA ALA A 74 -13.92 -16.91 1.87
C ALA A 74 -12.85 -16.41 2.85
N THR A 75 -11.58 -16.79 2.64
CA THR A 75 -10.48 -16.30 3.46
C THR A 75 -10.19 -14.82 3.21
N ILE A 76 -10.18 -14.39 1.94
CA ILE A 76 -10.00 -12.98 1.57
C ILE A 76 -11.15 -12.14 2.12
N GLN A 77 -12.40 -12.62 2.02
CA GLN A 77 -13.57 -11.93 2.59
C GLN A 77 -13.46 -11.72 4.11
N ARG A 78 -12.91 -12.69 4.86
CA ARG A 78 -12.67 -12.52 6.30
C ARG A 78 -11.61 -11.45 6.58
N GLN A 79 -10.53 -11.41 5.80
CA GLN A 79 -9.49 -10.38 5.97
C GLN A 79 -10.02 -8.99 5.64
N LEU A 80 -10.90 -8.87 4.65
CA LEU A 80 -11.64 -7.65 4.35
C LEU A 80 -12.48 -7.16 5.53
N LEU A 81 -13.19 -8.06 6.21
CA LEU A 81 -13.98 -7.71 7.40
C LEU A 81 -13.09 -7.17 8.52
N VAL A 82 -12.01 -7.89 8.84
CA VAL A 82 -11.04 -7.48 9.87
C VAL A 82 -10.45 -6.10 9.54
N LEU A 83 -10.14 -5.85 8.26
CA LEU A 83 -9.62 -4.56 7.83
C LEU A 83 -10.66 -3.44 7.95
N GLY A 84 -11.92 -3.72 7.61
CA GLY A 84 -13.03 -2.78 7.78
C GLY A 84 -13.23 -2.38 9.25
N GLU A 85 -13.20 -3.36 10.16
CA GLU A 85 -13.28 -3.13 11.61
C GLU A 85 -12.09 -2.31 12.16
N ALA A 86 -10.92 -2.42 11.53
CA ALA A 86 -9.71 -1.66 11.86
C ALA A 86 -9.68 -0.24 11.24
N GLY A 87 -10.78 0.25 10.67
CA GLY A 87 -10.86 1.59 10.08
C GLY A 87 -10.48 1.65 8.59
N GLY A 88 -10.31 0.51 7.93
CA GLY A 88 -10.02 0.45 6.50
C GLY A 88 -11.11 1.08 5.62
N GLU A 89 -12.37 1.15 6.08
CA GLU A 89 -13.45 1.79 5.30
C GLU A 89 -13.23 3.31 5.10
N GLU A 90 -12.60 4.00 6.05
CA GLU A 90 -12.30 5.43 5.89
C GLU A 90 -11.09 5.68 4.99
N PHE A 91 -10.19 4.69 4.96
CA PHE A 91 -8.96 4.70 4.18
C PHE A 91 -9.20 4.38 2.70
N PHE A 92 -9.98 3.32 2.43
CA PHE A 92 -10.34 2.88 1.08
C PHE A 92 -11.60 3.59 0.59
N ALA A 93 -11.46 4.86 0.20
CA ALA A 93 -12.58 5.71 -0.19
C ALA A 93 -12.14 6.85 -1.11
N GLU A 94 -13.11 7.53 -1.72
CA GLU A 94 -12.86 8.72 -2.53
C GLU A 94 -13.02 10.04 -1.74
N PRO A 95 -12.35 11.14 -2.13
CA PRO A 95 -11.34 11.22 -3.18
C PRO A 95 -9.99 10.64 -2.73
N ALA A 96 -9.34 9.90 -3.62
CA ALA A 96 -7.99 9.39 -3.41
C ALA A 96 -6.96 10.53 -3.29
N LEU A 97 -5.81 10.23 -2.68
CA LEU A 97 -4.72 11.19 -2.60
C LEU A 97 -4.19 11.51 -3.99
N SER A 98 -4.22 12.79 -4.37
CA SER A 98 -3.37 13.29 -5.45
C SER A 98 -1.95 13.53 -4.93
N LEU A 99 -0.96 12.86 -5.53
CA LEU A 99 0.45 13.04 -5.20
C LEU A 99 0.94 14.48 -5.42
N GLU A 100 0.32 15.21 -6.35
CA GLU A 100 0.64 16.63 -6.59
C GLU A 100 0.41 17.48 -5.33
N ASN A 101 -0.53 17.07 -4.47
CA ASN A 101 -0.77 17.76 -3.20
C ASN A 101 0.42 17.67 -2.24
N LEU A 102 1.25 16.63 -2.36
CA LEU A 102 2.46 16.48 -1.55
C LEU A 102 3.64 17.32 -2.07
N LEU A 103 3.58 17.78 -3.32
CA LEU A 103 4.66 18.53 -3.98
C LEU A 103 4.40 20.04 -4.02
N GLN A 104 3.40 20.51 -3.28
CA GLN A 104 2.99 21.91 -3.30
C GLN A 104 4.06 22.83 -2.72
N LYS A 105 4.10 24.05 -3.26
CA LYS A 105 4.86 25.18 -2.73
C LYS A 105 3.89 26.27 -2.29
N ASP A 106 4.26 26.99 -1.24
CA ASP A 106 3.53 28.18 -0.82
C ASP A 106 3.71 29.34 -1.82
N PHE A 107 3.01 30.46 -1.58
CA PHE A 107 3.10 31.66 -2.42
C PHE A 107 4.50 32.32 -2.41
N SER A 108 5.36 31.97 -1.45
CA SER A 108 6.74 32.45 -1.36
C SER A 108 7.73 31.54 -2.08
N GLY A 109 7.27 30.41 -2.64
CA GLY A 109 8.08 29.40 -3.32
C GLY A 109 8.73 28.38 -2.39
N ASN A 110 8.40 28.37 -1.09
CA ASN A 110 8.89 27.38 -0.13
C ASN A 110 8.06 26.10 -0.20
N GLY A 111 8.67 24.96 0.11
CA GLY A 111 7.93 23.69 0.24
C GLY A 111 6.95 23.74 1.41
N VAL A 112 5.81 23.05 1.26
CA VAL A 112 4.81 22.92 2.32
C VAL A 112 5.15 21.73 3.22
N ILE A 113 4.90 21.87 4.53
CA ILE A 113 4.98 20.76 5.48
C ILE A 113 3.59 20.15 5.63
N SER A 114 3.46 18.90 5.22
CA SER A 114 2.24 18.11 5.44
C SER A 114 2.42 17.19 6.64
N VAL A 115 1.46 17.21 7.56
CA VAL A 115 1.43 16.30 8.72
C VAL A 115 0.36 15.25 8.46
N LEU A 116 0.77 13.99 8.45
CA LEU A 116 -0.12 12.84 8.36
C LEU A 116 -0.30 12.27 9.76
N ASP A 117 -1.46 12.52 10.37
CA ASP A 117 -1.82 11.91 11.65
C ASP A 117 -2.30 10.47 11.42
N VAL A 118 -1.52 9.52 11.92
CA VAL A 118 -1.79 8.08 11.84
C VAL A 118 -2.11 7.47 13.22
N THR A 119 -2.39 8.30 14.23
CA THR A 119 -2.60 7.86 15.63
C THR A 119 -3.69 6.78 15.75
N GLN A 120 -4.75 6.86 14.94
CA GLN A 120 -5.82 5.86 14.93
C GLN A 120 -5.41 4.56 14.22
N LEU A 121 -4.56 4.67 13.19
CA LEU A 121 -4.00 3.55 12.43
C LEU A 121 -2.92 2.78 13.21
N MET A 122 -2.32 3.39 14.23
CA MET A 122 -1.35 2.73 15.11
C MET A 122 -1.93 1.55 15.91
N SER A 123 -3.27 1.43 15.98
CA SER A 123 -3.92 0.27 16.60
C SER A 123 -3.74 -1.03 15.81
N ASP A 124 -3.51 -0.96 14.48
CA ASP A 124 -3.08 -2.09 13.64
C ASP A 124 -1.90 -1.66 12.76
N SER A 125 -0.69 -2.03 13.20
CA SER A 125 0.57 -1.73 12.52
C SER A 125 0.56 -2.13 11.04
N ARG A 126 -0.19 -3.18 10.64
CA ARG A 126 -0.19 -3.68 9.26
C ARG A 126 -0.82 -2.70 8.29
N LEU A 127 -1.89 -2.01 8.68
CA LEU A 127 -2.56 -1.04 7.82
C LEU A 127 -1.65 0.18 7.61
N TYR A 128 -1.01 0.66 8.69
CA TYR A 128 -0.01 1.72 8.60
C TYR A 128 1.15 1.35 7.68
N VAL A 129 1.79 0.18 7.87
CA VAL A 129 2.93 -0.25 7.04
C VAL A 129 2.52 -0.38 5.58
N SER A 130 1.35 -0.99 5.32
CA SER A 130 0.86 -1.21 3.96
C SER A 130 0.56 0.10 3.25
N PHE A 131 -0.03 1.06 3.96
CA PHE A 131 -0.28 2.38 3.43
C PHE A 131 1.00 3.14 3.12
N MET A 132 1.99 3.13 4.02
CA MET A 132 3.28 3.75 3.78
C MET A 132 3.99 3.11 2.58
N LEU A 133 3.92 1.79 2.46
CA LEU A 133 4.49 1.11 1.32
C LEU A 133 3.77 1.45 0.01
N TRP A 134 2.44 1.49 0.01
CA TRP A 134 1.66 1.94 -1.15
C TRP A 134 2.05 3.35 -1.56
N LEU A 135 2.07 4.30 -0.62
CA LEU A 135 2.42 5.69 -0.90
C LEU A 135 3.79 5.82 -1.54
N LEU A 136 4.80 5.14 -0.99
CA LEU A 136 6.15 5.17 -1.54
C LEU A 136 6.23 4.49 -2.91
N SER A 137 5.43 3.43 -3.14
CA SER A 137 5.36 2.75 -4.43
C SER A 137 4.70 3.65 -5.48
N GLU A 138 3.59 4.29 -5.14
CA GLU A 138 2.86 5.23 -6.01
C GLU A 138 3.75 6.40 -6.41
N LEU A 139 4.48 6.97 -5.44
CA LEU A 139 5.48 8.01 -5.72
C LEU A 139 6.59 7.51 -6.64
N PHE A 140 7.07 6.28 -6.45
CA PHE A 140 8.09 5.72 -7.33
C PHE A 140 7.58 5.54 -8.77
N GLU A 141 6.34 5.09 -8.94
CA GLU A 141 5.73 4.86 -10.24
C GLU A 141 5.39 6.17 -10.97
N GLN A 142 4.79 7.15 -10.27
CA GLN A 142 4.34 8.39 -10.90
C GLN A 142 5.43 9.45 -11.06
N LEU A 143 6.41 9.52 -10.16
CA LEU A 143 7.44 10.54 -10.26
C LEU A 143 8.41 10.22 -11.40
N PRO A 144 8.85 11.23 -12.17
CA PRO A 144 9.91 11.04 -13.16
C PRO A 144 11.24 10.78 -12.46
N GLU A 145 12.09 9.97 -13.09
CA GLU A 145 13.49 9.87 -12.66
C GLU A 145 14.16 11.24 -12.76
N VAL A 146 14.96 11.55 -11.75
CA VAL A 146 15.74 12.77 -11.69
C VAL A 146 17.20 12.41 -11.50
N GLY A 147 18.08 13.16 -12.16
CA GLY A 147 19.50 13.07 -11.91
C GLY A 147 19.86 13.62 -10.53
N ASP A 148 21.12 14.02 -10.38
CA ASP A 148 21.60 14.62 -9.14
C ASP A 148 21.00 16.03 -8.98
N LEU A 149 20.14 16.20 -7.97
CA LEU A 149 19.50 17.48 -7.65
C LEU A 149 20.16 18.07 -6.40
N ASP A 150 20.38 19.39 -6.40
CA ASP A 150 20.89 20.11 -5.22
C ASP A 150 19.99 19.97 -3.98
N ARG A 151 18.68 19.72 -4.19
CA ARG A 151 17.68 19.55 -3.15
C ARG A 151 16.65 18.48 -3.56
N PRO A 152 16.15 17.68 -2.60
CA PRO A 152 15.09 16.73 -2.89
C PRO A 152 13.79 17.46 -3.28
N LYS A 153 12.98 16.81 -4.12
CA LYS A 153 11.61 17.24 -4.47
C LYS A 153 10.64 17.06 -3.30
N LEU A 154 10.85 16.02 -2.51
CA LEU A 154 9.99 15.64 -1.39
C LEU A 154 10.84 14.96 -0.31
N VAL A 155 10.47 15.14 0.95
CA VAL A 155 11.13 14.47 2.08
C VAL A 155 10.06 13.87 3.00
N PHE A 156 10.15 12.57 3.26
CA PHE A 156 9.35 11.88 4.27
C PHE A 156 10.12 11.74 5.57
N PHE A 157 9.44 12.09 6.67
CA PHE A 157 9.87 11.78 8.02
C PHE A 157 8.91 10.74 8.59
N PHE A 158 9.42 9.54 8.84
CA PHE A 158 8.68 8.48 9.50
C PHE A 158 8.98 8.55 10.99
N ASP A 159 8.11 9.22 11.74
CA ASP A 159 8.16 9.20 13.19
C ASP A 159 7.70 7.84 13.73
N GLU A 160 8.31 7.43 14.84
CA GLU A 160 8.19 6.07 15.39
C GLU A 160 8.38 4.97 14.33
N ALA A 161 9.46 5.11 13.54
CA ALA A 161 9.78 4.21 12.43
C ALA A 161 9.82 2.72 12.80
N HIS A 162 10.05 2.39 14.08
CA HIS A 162 9.99 1.02 14.59
C HIS A 162 8.64 0.33 14.27
N LEU A 163 7.55 1.07 14.17
CA LEU A 163 6.22 0.54 13.81
C LEU A 163 6.16 -0.01 12.39
N LEU A 164 7.02 0.45 11.48
CA LEU A 164 7.11 -0.09 10.11
C LEU A 164 7.72 -1.49 10.07
N PHE A 165 8.52 -1.82 11.09
CA PHE A 165 9.33 -3.03 11.11
C PHE A 165 8.85 -4.06 12.14
N LYS A 166 8.19 -3.59 13.20
CA LYS A 166 7.67 -4.44 14.28
C LYS A 166 6.55 -5.34 13.76
N GLU A 167 6.77 -6.65 13.87
CA GLU A 167 5.80 -7.70 13.48
C GLU A 167 5.40 -7.70 11.99
N ALA A 168 6.14 -6.95 11.15
CA ALA A 168 5.95 -6.97 9.70
C ALA A 168 6.41 -8.32 9.11
N PRO A 169 5.61 -8.96 8.24
CA PRO A 169 6.04 -10.16 7.54
C PRO A 169 7.33 -9.91 6.75
N LYS A 170 8.20 -10.92 6.64
CA LYS A 170 9.49 -10.80 5.95
C LYS A 170 9.37 -10.22 4.52
N ALA A 171 8.37 -10.65 3.77
CA ALA A 171 8.10 -10.16 2.43
C ALA A 171 7.77 -8.64 2.40
N LEU A 172 7.14 -8.13 3.45
CA LEU A 172 6.83 -6.70 3.59
C LEU A 172 8.10 -5.89 3.88
N LEU A 173 8.96 -6.39 4.77
CA LEU A 173 10.26 -5.77 5.09
C LEU A 173 11.16 -5.65 3.85
N GLU A 174 11.32 -6.74 3.10
CA GLU A 174 12.13 -6.76 1.86
C GLU A 174 11.63 -5.74 0.83
N LYS A 175 10.31 -5.53 0.78
CA LYS A 175 9.70 -4.57 -0.13
C LYS A 175 9.89 -3.12 0.33
N ILE A 176 9.78 -2.84 1.63
CA ILE A 176 10.10 -1.52 2.19
C ILE A 176 11.54 -1.15 1.85
N GLU A 177 12.48 -2.06 2.10
CA GLU A 177 13.89 -1.88 1.74
C GLU A 177 14.08 -1.55 0.26
N GLN A 178 13.43 -2.31 -0.63
CA GLN A 178 13.50 -2.09 -2.06
C GLN A 178 12.97 -0.72 -2.46
N VAL A 179 11.79 -0.33 -1.95
CA VAL A 179 11.13 0.92 -2.34
C VAL A 179 11.89 2.13 -1.79
N VAL A 180 12.34 2.10 -0.54
CA VAL A 180 13.15 3.17 0.07
C VAL A 180 14.44 3.39 -0.71
N ARG A 181 15.08 2.32 -1.21
CA ARG A 181 16.25 2.44 -2.07
C ARG A 181 15.93 3.06 -3.43
N LEU A 182 14.85 2.63 -4.07
CA LEU A 182 14.51 3.06 -5.43
C LEU A 182 14.01 4.50 -5.50
N ILE A 183 13.24 4.95 -4.50
CA ILE A 183 12.58 6.26 -4.50
C ILE A 183 13.58 7.43 -4.48
N ARG A 184 14.82 7.19 -4.03
CA ARG A 184 15.92 8.16 -4.09
C ARG A 184 16.18 8.67 -5.51
N SER A 185 16.08 7.79 -6.52
CA SER A 185 16.24 8.16 -7.94
C SER A 185 15.14 9.11 -8.45
N LYS A 186 14.05 9.28 -7.69
CA LYS A 186 12.95 10.21 -7.98
C LYS A 186 13.09 11.54 -7.25
N GLY A 187 14.20 11.73 -6.52
CA GLY A 187 14.46 12.93 -5.73
C GLY A 187 13.64 12.98 -4.44
N VAL A 188 13.25 11.81 -3.91
CA VAL A 188 12.53 11.71 -2.63
C VAL A 188 13.51 11.24 -1.56
N GLY A 189 13.61 12.03 -0.47
CA GLY A 189 14.35 11.66 0.73
C GLY A 189 13.46 10.93 1.73
N VAL A 190 14.01 9.93 2.41
CA VAL A 190 13.32 9.18 3.48
C VAL A 190 14.17 9.22 4.74
N TYR A 191 13.59 9.71 5.84
CA TYR A 191 14.22 9.76 7.15
C TYR A 191 13.39 8.95 8.14
N PHE A 192 14.04 8.00 8.81
CA PHE A 192 13.44 7.22 9.88
C PHE A 192 13.81 7.83 11.22
N VAL A 193 12.79 8.21 12.00
CA VAL A 193 12.96 8.76 13.35
C VAL A 193 12.47 7.69 14.33
N THR A 194 13.36 7.27 15.22
CA THR A 194 13.06 6.23 16.23
C THR A 194 13.82 6.53 17.51
N GLN A 195 13.29 6.07 18.64
CA GLN A 195 13.93 6.20 19.95
C GLN A 195 15.18 5.31 20.07
N ASN A 196 15.15 4.13 19.44
CA ASN A 196 16.25 3.18 19.43
C ASN A 196 16.60 2.77 17.99
N PRO A 197 17.82 3.06 17.50
CA PRO A 197 18.25 2.67 16.16
C PRO A 197 18.19 1.16 15.89
N LEU A 198 18.29 0.33 16.95
CA LEU A 198 18.23 -1.13 16.83
C LEU A 198 16.84 -1.65 16.43
N ASP A 199 15.81 -0.82 16.50
CA ASP A 199 14.46 -1.19 16.06
C ASP A 199 14.29 -1.12 14.52
N ILE A 200 15.32 -0.62 13.82
CA ILE A 200 15.36 -0.57 12.35
C ILE A 200 16.30 -1.68 11.85
N PRO A 201 15.88 -2.51 10.88
CA PRO A 201 16.73 -3.55 10.32
C PRO A 201 18.07 -3.00 9.79
N GLU A 202 19.18 -3.71 10.06
CA GLU A 202 20.52 -3.32 9.56
C GLU A 202 20.57 -3.17 8.04
N SER A 203 19.81 -4.01 7.33
CA SER A 203 19.64 -3.94 5.88
C SER A 203 19.07 -2.60 5.42
N VAL A 204 18.09 -2.03 6.14
CA VAL A 204 17.53 -0.70 5.89
C VAL A 204 18.53 0.37 6.28
N LEU A 205 19.12 0.30 7.49
CA LEU A 205 20.12 1.27 7.96
C LEU A 205 21.30 1.40 7.00
N GLY A 206 21.76 0.28 6.43
CA GLY A 206 22.83 0.26 5.43
C GLY A 206 22.49 0.98 4.12
N GLN A 207 21.21 1.20 3.81
CA GLN A 207 20.78 1.99 2.65
C GLN A 207 20.66 3.49 2.94
N LEU A 208 20.59 3.89 4.22
CA LEU A 208 20.44 5.29 4.65
C LEU A 208 21.76 6.06 4.66
N GLY A 209 22.88 5.40 4.31
CA GLY A 209 24.18 6.05 4.20
C GLY A 209 24.25 6.99 2.99
N ASN A 210 24.13 8.30 3.27
CA ASN A 210 24.21 9.50 2.41
C ASN A 210 22.87 10.10 2.03
#